data_AF-A0AAE3CFD3-F1
#
_entry.id   AF-A0AAE3CFD3-F1
#
_cell.length_a   1.000
_cell.length_b   1.000
_cell.length_c   1.000
_cell.angle_alpha   90.00
_cell.angle_beta   90.00
_cell.angle_gamma   90.00
#
_symmetry.space_group_name_H-M   'P 1'
#
loop_
_entity.id
_entity.type
_entity.pdbx_description
1 polymer ?
#
loop_
_entity_poly.entity_id
_entity_poly.type
_entity_poly.pdbx_seq_one_letter_code
_entity_poly.pdbx_strand_id
1 'polypeptide(L)'
;KEVFCVSDLKPIVRIPKEASKVREGRGFSLGELKEANITLQDAKKIGLRVDVRRRSVHKENVESLKSFMKELQKAKKKAEKVAKKVEKKKEEVAEERRDKVKEAPGEMVPKEGAPLTTLKGLGPKTAEKLKEVGIESVEELAEEDAELLSEATGISVQKLSSWINEAKQLVKEKK
;
A
#
# COMPACT_ATOMS: atom_id res chain seq x y z
N LYS A 1 -13.53 -6.63 12.05
CA LYS A 1 -12.18 -6.16 12.44
C LYS A 1 -12.39 -4.77 13.03
N GLU A 2 -12.21 -4.59 14.34
CA GLU A 2 -12.22 -3.24 14.93
C GLU A 2 -11.17 -2.40 14.22
N VAL A 3 -11.61 -1.36 13.52
CA VAL A 3 -10.71 -0.36 12.95
C VAL A 3 -10.38 0.55 14.11
N PHE A 4 -9.24 0.30 14.76
CA PHE A 4 -8.81 1.12 15.89
C PHE A 4 -8.42 2.51 15.35
N CYS A 5 -9.35 3.45 15.42
CA CYS A 5 -9.15 4.79 14.90
C CYS A 5 -8.34 5.60 15.92
N VAL A 6 -7.16 6.05 15.53
CA VAL A 6 -6.22 6.78 16.41
C VAL A 6 -6.83 8.11 16.91
N SER A 7 -7.86 8.61 16.21
CA SER A 7 -8.65 9.78 16.62
C SER A 7 -9.31 9.65 17.98
N ASP A 8 -9.52 8.41 18.46
CA ASP A 8 -10.35 8.15 19.63
C ASP A 8 -9.52 8.15 20.93
N LEU A 9 -8.19 8.08 20.83
CA LEU A 9 -7.31 8.17 21.98
C LEU A 9 -7.22 9.64 22.44
N LYS A 10 -7.97 9.98 23.51
CA LYS A 10 -7.96 11.31 24.12
C LYS A 10 -7.21 11.29 25.46
N PRO A 11 -6.35 12.28 25.73
CA PRO A 11 -5.67 12.38 27.01
C PRO A 11 -6.61 12.87 28.11
N ILE A 12 -6.38 12.41 29.33
CA ILE A 12 -7.03 12.89 30.55
C ILE A 12 -6.27 14.11 31.07
N VAL A 13 -6.98 15.19 31.38
CA VAL A 13 -6.40 16.45 31.88
C VAL A 13 -7.19 16.92 33.11
N ARG A 14 -6.48 17.41 34.13
CA ARG A 14 -7.10 17.97 35.34
C ARG A 14 -7.64 19.37 35.10
N ILE A 15 -8.76 19.71 35.70
CA ILE A 15 -9.36 21.05 35.58
C ILE A 15 -8.58 22.03 36.47
N PRO A 16 -8.07 23.18 35.97
CA PRO A 16 -7.24 24.08 36.77
C PRO A 16 -7.91 24.60 38.04
N LYS A 17 -9.21 24.90 37.99
CA LYS A 17 -10.00 25.39 39.13
C LYS A 17 -10.44 24.26 40.08
N GLU A 18 -10.47 23.03 39.60
CA GLU A 18 -10.99 21.87 40.32
C GLU A 18 -10.07 20.67 40.06
N ALA A 19 -8.87 20.69 40.63
CA ALA A 19 -7.80 19.74 40.31
C ALA A 19 -8.16 18.27 40.58
N SER A 20 -9.15 18.02 41.45
CA SER A 20 -9.70 16.68 41.71
C SER A 20 -10.56 16.14 40.57
N LYS A 21 -11.12 17.01 39.73
CA LYS A 21 -11.91 16.61 38.58
C LYS A 21 -11.04 16.54 37.33
N VAL A 22 -11.32 15.53 36.51
CA VAL A 22 -10.66 15.29 35.24
C VAL A 22 -11.62 15.52 34.08
N ARG A 23 -11.07 15.88 32.93
CA ARG A 23 -11.78 16.04 31.67
C ARG A 23 -10.94 15.51 30.52
N GLU A 24 -11.58 15.29 29.38
CA GLU A 24 -10.87 14.99 28.14
C GLU A 24 -10.10 16.23 27.65
N GLY A 25 -8.84 16.03 27.30
CA GLY A 25 -7.99 16.99 26.63
C GLY A 25 -8.08 16.87 25.12
N ARG A 26 -7.66 17.93 24.41
CA ARG A 26 -7.67 17.96 22.94
C ARG A 26 -6.55 17.13 22.29
N GLY A 27 -5.42 16.94 22.99
CA GLY A 27 -4.24 16.28 22.45
C GLY A 27 -3.17 16.08 23.51
N PHE A 28 -2.25 15.14 23.28
CA PHE A 28 -1.21 14.73 24.22
C PHE A 28 -0.11 15.80 24.34
N SER A 29 0.49 15.93 25.52
CA SER A 29 1.58 16.87 25.74
C SER A 29 2.90 16.34 25.19
N LEU A 30 3.85 17.24 24.91
CA LEU A 30 5.20 16.85 24.50
C LEU A 30 5.90 15.99 25.54
N GLY A 31 5.66 16.23 26.83
CA GLY A 31 6.24 15.46 27.92
C GLY A 31 5.72 14.03 27.96
N GLU A 32 4.40 13.84 27.77
CA GLU A 32 3.78 12.52 27.72
C GLU A 32 4.30 11.70 26.53
N LEU A 33 4.41 12.32 25.36
CA LEU A 33 4.98 11.71 24.16
C LEU A 33 6.43 11.29 24.37
N LYS A 34 7.23 12.15 25.01
CA LYS A 34 8.64 11.87 25.30
C LYS A 34 8.80 10.68 26.26
N GLU A 35 7.98 10.60 27.32
CA GLU A 35 8.00 9.47 28.25
C GLU A 35 7.46 8.16 27.65
N ALA A 36 6.56 8.26 26.66
CA ALA A 36 6.09 7.13 25.87
C ALA A 36 7.08 6.71 24.76
N ASN A 37 8.19 7.45 24.60
CA ASN A 37 9.18 7.27 23.53
C ASN A 37 8.58 7.43 22.12
N ILE A 38 7.70 8.41 21.95
CA ILE A 38 7.02 8.75 20.71
C ILE A 38 7.53 10.12 20.25
N THR A 39 8.04 10.21 19.02
CA THR A 39 8.45 11.50 18.43
C THR A 39 7.24 12.27 17.92
N LEU A 40 7.39 13.58 17.74
CA LEU A 40 6.37 14.43 17.13
C LEU A 40 5.98 13.97 15.71
N GLN A 41 6.95 13.47 14.95
CA GLN A 41 6.72 12.97 13.60
C GLN A 41 5.95 11.65 13.62
N ASP A 42 6.30 10.74 14.52
CA ASP A 42 5.59 9.48 14.68
C ASP A 42 4.15 9.70 15.14
N ALA A 43 3.94 10.59 16.11
CA ALA A 43 2.60 10.97 16.55
C ALA A 43 1.76 11.50 15.38
N LYS A 44 2.30 12.39 14.54
CA LYS A 44 1.63 12.90 13.35
C LYS A 44 1.34 11.81 12.32
N LYS A 45 2.29 10.90 12.08
CA LYS A 45 2.15 9.78 11.14
C LYS A 45 1.06 8.80 11.57
N ILE A 46 0.94 8.56 12.87
CA ILE A 46 -0.08 7.68 13.45
C ILE A 46 -1.43 8.41 13.54
N GLY A 47 -1.48 9.74 13.43
CA GLY A 47 -2.71 10.55 13.49
C GLY A 47 -3.05 11.04 14.89
N LEU A 48 -2.12 10.94 15.84
CA LEU A 48 -2.30 11.38 17.22
C LEU A 48 -2.22 12.90 17.32
N ARG A 49 -3.22 13.53 17.93
CA ARG A 49 -3.21 14.98 18.13
C ARG A 49 -2.27 15.38 19.27
N VAL A 50 -1.37 16.32 18.99
CA VAL A 50 -0.38 16.82 19.95
C VAL A 50 -0.69 18.26 20.36
N ASP A 51 -0.68 18.54 21.67
CA ASP A 51 -0.78 19.88 22.25
C ASP A 51 0.59 20.37 22.71
N VAL A 52 1.29 21.05 21.80
CA VAL A 52 2.65 21.56 21.98
C VAL A 52 2.75 22.59 23.12
N ARG A 53 1.63 23.24 23.48
CA ARG A 53 1.59 24.28 24.51
C ARG A 53 1.46 23.73 25.92
N ARG A 54 1.00 22.48 26.08
CA ARG A 54 0.82 21.85 27.39
C ARG A 54 2.15 21.28 27.90
N ARG A 55 2.51 21.61 29.14
CA ARG A 55 3.70 21.07 29.83
C ARG A 55 3.38 20.03 30.90
N SER A 56 2.11 19.81 31.23
CA SER A 56 1.72 18.79 32.21
C SER A 56 2.00 17.40 31.68
N VAL A 57 2.41 16.52 32.58
CA VAL A 57 2.62 15.10 32.31
C VAL A 57 1.75 14.31 33.26
N HIS A 58 0.87 13.49 32.70
CA HIS A 58 -0.02 12.63 33.45
C HIS A 58 0.38 11.16 33.22
N LYS A 59 0.63 10.44 34.31
CA LYS A 59 1.08 9.03 34.27
C LYS A 59 0.07 8.14 33.52
N GLU A 60 -1.22 8.35 33.79
CA GLU A 60 -2.33 7.66 33.11
C GLU A 60 -2.21 7.77 31.59
N ASN A 61 -1.96 8.96 31.06
CA ASN A 61 -1.81 9.19 29.62
C ASN A 61 -0.58 8.49 29.03
N VAL A 62 0.53 8.48 29.76
CA VAL A 62 1.78 7.82 29.32
C VAL A 62 1.58 6.31 29.23
N GLU A 63 0.88 5.72 30.20
CA GLU A 63 0.55 4.30 30.18
C GLU A 63 -0.37 3.94 29.00
N SER A 64 -1.40 4.75 28.74
CA SER A 64 -2.28 4.59 27.58
C SER A 64 -1.51 4.67 26.25
N LEU A 65 -0.56 5.60 26.11
CA LEU A 65 0.28 5.69 24.92
C LEU A 65 1.18 4.45 24.74
N LYS A 66 1.73 3.93 25.83
CA LYS A 66 2.58 2.72 25.81
C LYS A 66 1.78 1.47 25.46
N SER A 67 0.57 1.29 26.01
CA SER A 67 -0.29 0.16 25.65
C SER A 67 -0.70 0.23 24.18
N PHE A 68 -1.10 1.41 23.71
CA PHE A 68 -1.46 1.65 22.32
C PHE A 68 -0.32 1.33 21.35
N MET A 69 0.92 1.75 21.65
CA MET A 69 2.08 1.42 20.81
C MET A 69 2.36 -0.08 20.76
N LYS A 70 2.18 -0.80 21.88
CA LYS A 70 2.30 -2.28 21.90
C LYS A 70 1.23 -2.94 21.04
N GLU A 71 0.00 -2.44 21.08
CA GLU A 71 -1.10 -2.94 20.25
C GLU A 71 -0.84 -2.72 18.76
N LEU A 72 -0.38 -1.51 18.38
CA LEU A 72 0.03 -1.22 17.00
C LEU A 72 1.13 -2.17 16.52
N GLN A 73 2.15 -2.43 17.35
CA GLN A 73 3.21 -3.39 17.00
C GLN A 73 2.68 -4.82 16.83
N LYS A 74 1.79 -5.26 17.71
CA LYS A 74 1.13 -6.57 17.60
C LYS A 74 0.31 -6.65 16.32
N ALA A 75 -0.45 -5.61 15.98
CA ALA A 75 -1.24 -5.54 14.75
C ALA A 75 -0.36 -5.62 13.50
N LYS A 76 0.77 -4.90 13.47
CA LYS A 76 1.76 -4.98 12.38
C LYS A 76 2.33 -6.40 12.23
N LYS A 77 2.79 -7.02 13.31
CA LYS A 77 3.31 -8.40 13.29
C LYS A 77 2.25 -9.41 12.86
N LYS A 78 0.99 -9.23 13.28
CA LYS A 78 -0.12 -10.08 12.83
C LYS A 78 -0.37 -9.90 11.32
N ALA A 79 -0.38 -8.67 10.81
CA ALA A 79 -0.56 -8.40 9.40
C ALA A 79 0.57 -9.03 8.55
N GLU A 80 1.82 -8.90 8.99
CA GLU A 80 2.99 -9.52 8.33
C GLU A 80 2.90 -11.06 8.33
N LYS A 81 2.53 -11.68 9.47
CA LYS A 81 2.32 -13.13 9.54
C LYS A 81 1.18 -13.61 8.64
N VAL A 82 0.12 -12.83 8.51
CA VAL A 82 -0.99 -13.16 7.59
C VAL A 82 -0.50 -13.06 6.14
N ALA A 83 0.23 -12.01 5.77
CA ALA A 83 0.82 -11.88 4.44
C ALA A 83 1.74 -13.07 4.11
N LYS A 84 2.67 -13.42 5.01
CA LYS A 84 3.59 -14.55 4.83
C LYS A 84 2.87 -15.91 4.79
N LYS A 85 1.76 -16.07 5.51
CA LYS A 85 0.94 -17.30 5.47
C LYS A 85 0.09 -17.40 4.20
N VAL A 86 -0.29 -16.28 3.60
CA VAL A 86 -0.96 -16.24 2.29
C VAL A 86 0.03 -16.60 1.18
N GLU A 87 1.28 -16.13 1.26
CA GLU A 87 2.34 -16.56 0.34
C GLU A 87 2.68 -18.05 0.50
N LYS A 88 2.84 -18.56 1.73
CA LYS A 88 3.09 -19.99 1.98
C LYS A 88 1.93 -20.91 1.57
N LYS A 89 0.67 -20.46 1.71
CA LYS A 89 -0.51 -21.18 1.17
C LYS A 89 -0.61 -21.11 -0.35
N LYS A 90 -0.03 -20.09 -0.99
CA LYS A 90 0.06 -20.00 -2.46
C LYS A 90 1.13 -20.96 -3.00
N GLU A 91 2.14 -21.28 -2.20
CA GLU A 91 3.20 -22.26 -2.50
C GLU A 91 2.75 -23.73 -2.27
N GLU A 92 2.09 -24.05 -1.14
CA GLU A 92 1.58 -25.42 -0.88
C GLU A 92 0.45 -25.84 -1.85
N VAL A 93 -0.40 -24.92 -2.31
CA VAL A 93 -1.43 -25.21 -3.33
C VAL A 93 -0.82 -25.36 -4.74
N ALA A 94 0.40 -24.86 -4.96
CA ALA A 94 1.13 -25.03 -6.21
C ALA A 94 1.91 -26.36 -6.28
N GLU A 95 2.23 -26.98 -5.13
CA GLU A 95 2.95 -28.25 -5.09
C GLU A 95 2.02 -29.46 -5.29
N GLU A 96 0.79 -29.44 -4.75
CA GLU A 96 -0.19 -30.53 -4.92
C GLU A 96 -0.79 -30.61 -6.34
N ARG A 97 -0.55 -29.59 -7.19
CA ARG A 97 -0.94 -29.58 -8.62
C ARG A 97 0.14 -30.10 -9.57
N ARG A 98 1.27 -30.62 -9.07
CA ARG A 98 2.40 -31.06 -9.92
C ARG A 98 2.31 -32.50 -10.43
N ASP A 99 1.43 -33.36 -9.89
CA ASP A 99 1.39 -34.77 -10.31
C ASP A 99 0.44 -35.10 -11.48
N LYS A 100 -0.22 -34.12 -12.08
CA LYS A 100 -1.03 -34.33 -13.30
C LYS A 100 -0.89 -33.18 -14.28
N VAL A 101 0.21 -33.17 -15.05
CA VAL A 101 0.24 -33.14 -16.53
C VAL A 101 1.71 -33.28 -16.93
N LYS A 102 2.06 -34.44 -17.49
CA LYS A 102 3.27 -34.62 -18.29
C LYS A 102 3.03 -33.96 -19.65
N GLU A 103 3.93 -33.09 -20.06
CA GLU A 103 4.73 -33.15 -21.31
C GLU A 103 5.24 -31.75 -21.68
N ALA A 104 6.56 -31.58 -21.58
CA ALA A 104 7.35 -30.58 -22.30
C ALA A 104 7.46 -31.00 -23.79
N PRO A 105 7.93 -30.18 -24.76
CA PRO A 105 8.74 -28.97 -24.59
C PRO A 105 8.38 -27.79 -25.53
N GLY A 106 8.90 -26.60 -25.24
CA GLY A 106 8.65 -25.42 -26.07
C GLY A 106 9.51 -24.22 -25.68
N GLU A 107 10.80 -24.33 -25.97
CA GLU A 107 11.73 -23.21 -26.17
C GLU A 107 11.10 -22.11 -27.04
N MET A 108 11.05 -20.84 -26.60
CA MET A 108 10.84 -19.70 -27.53
C MET A 108 11.11 -18.32 -26.89
N VAL A 109 12.32 -17.82 -27.20
CA VAL A 109 12.72 -16.43 -27.52
C VAL A 109 12.28 -15.26 -26.61
N PRO A 110 13.22 -14.49 -26.02
CA PRO A 110 12.92 -13.12 -25.63
C PRO A 110 12.70 -12.33 -26.93
N LYS A 111 11.44 -12.03 -27.26
CA LYS A 111 11.18 -11.11 -28.37
C LYS A 111 11.63 -9.71 -27.92
N GLU A 112 12.63 -9.19 -28.62
CA GLU A 112 13.19 -7.86 -28.44
C GLU A 112 12.19 -6.78 -28.85
N GLY A 113 11.09 -6.67 -28.11
CA GLY A 113 10.20 -5.54 -28.21
C GLY A 113 10.74 -4.38 -27.38
N ALA A 114 10.57 -3.15 -27.85
CA ALA A 114 10.85 -1.98 -27.02
C ALA A 114 10.02 -2.06 -25.72
N PRO A 115 10.57 -1.64 -24.56
CA PRO A 115 9.82 -1.65 -23.32
C PRO A 115 8.63 -0.68 -23.44
N LEU A 116 7.49 -1.07 -22.87
CA LEU A 116 6.27 -0.25 -22.85
C LEU A 116 6.49 1.17 -22.33
N THR A 117 7.48 1.39 -21.46
CA THR A 117 7.86 2.70 -20.92
C THR A 117 8.38 3.68 -21.99
N THR A 118 8.62 3.23 -23.22
CA THR A 118 9.00 4.08 -24.35
C THR A 118 7.82 4.94 -24.83
N LEU A 119 6.58 4.47 -24.62
CA LEU A 119 5.37 5.16 -25.05
C LEU A 119 5.12 6.42 -24.22
N LYS A 120 4.80 7.52 -24.90
CA LYS A 120 4.59 8.81 -24.27
C LYS A 120 3.38 8.76 -23.33
N GLY A 121 3.63 9.03 -22.05
CA GLY A 121 2.59 9.04 -21.01
C GLY A 121 2.26 7.67 -20.44
N LEU A 122 2.98 6.60 -20.80
CA LEU A 122 2.89 5.31 -20.15
C LEU A 122 3.92 5.21 -19.01
N GLY A 123 3.44 5.36 -17.77
CA GLY A 123 4.26 5.22 -16.56
C GLY A 123 4.40 3.77 -16.08
N PRO A 124 5.36 3.48 -15.16
CA PRO A 124 5.64 2.13 -14.69
C PRO A 124 4.43 1.43 -14.08
N LYS A 125 3.61 2.16 -13.31
CA LYS A 125 2.38 1.62 -12.67
C LYS A 125 1.34 1.17 -13.68
N THR A 126 1.27 1.80 -14.84
CA THR A 126 0.31 1.43 -15.89
C THR A 126 0.87 0.28 -16.72
N ALA A 127 2.17 0.30 -17.00
CA ALA A 127 2.85 -0.80 -17.66
C ALA A 127 2.73 -2.11 -16.85
N GLU A 128 2.83 -2.07 -15.52
CA GLU A 128 2.60 -3.24 -14.65
C GLU A 128 1.21 -3.86 -14.86
N LYS A 129 0.16 -3.04 -15.02
CA LYS A 129 -1.19 -3.55 -15.30
C LYS A 129 -1.30 -4.23 -16.67
N LEU A 130 -0.56 -3.73 -17.67
CA LEU A 130 -0.50 -4.35 -18.99
C LEU A 130 0.28 -5.67 -18.95
N LYS A 131 1.36 -5.71 -18.15
CA LYS A 131 2.12 -6.94 -17.90
C LYS A 131 1.29 -8.02 -17.20
N GLU A 132 0.40 -7.65 -16.29
CA GLU A 132 -0.54 -8.61 -15.67
C GLU A 132 -1.48 -9.27 -16.70
N VAL A 133 -1.76 -8.59 -17.81
CA VAL A 133 -2.56 -9.10 -18.95
C VAL A 133 -1.70 -9.84 -19.97
N GLY A 134 -0.37 -9.87 -19.80
CA GLY A 134 0.57 -10.51 -20.71
C GLY A 134 1.06 -9.63 -21.86
N ILE A 135 0.84 -8.31 -21.78
CA ILE A 135 1.41 -7.33 -22.71
C ILE A 135 2.67 -6.76 -22.07
N GLU A 136 3.82 -7.20 -22.53
CA GLU A 136 5.12 -6.76 -22.03
C GLU A 136 5.87 -5.87 -23.04
N SER A 137 5.47 -5.91 -24.31
CA SER A 137 6.12 -5.19 -25.41
C SER A 137 5.22 -4.23 -26.18
N VAL A 138 5.84 -3.26 -26.84
CA VAL A 138 5.15 -2.33 -27.76
C VAL A 138 4.51 -3.06 -28.95
N GLU A 139 5.10 -4.17 -29.40
CA GLU A 139 4.57 -4.97 -30.52
C GLU A 139 3.27 -5.67 -30.14
N GLU A 140 3.22 -6.28 -28.95
CA GLU A 140 2.01 -6.90 -28.40
C GLU A 140 0.91 -5.87 -28.19
N LEU A 141 1.25 -4.69 -27.67
CA LEU A 141 0.26 -3.62 -27.50
C LEU A 141 -0.32 -3.13 -28.83
N ALA A 142 0.46 -3.20 -29.93
CA ALA A 142 0.00 -2.74 -31.24
C ALA A 142 -1.05 -3.67 -31.88
N GLU A 143 -1.06 -4.95 -31.51
CA GLU A 143 -1.97 -5.97 -32.06
C GLU A 143 -3.27 -6.12 -31.25
N GLU A 144 -3.28 -5.64 -30.01
CA GLU A 144 -4.41 -5.80 -29.09
C GLU A 144 -5.51 -4.75 -29.24
N ASP A 145 -6.72 -5.14 -28.82
CA ASP A 145 -7.92 -4.30 -28.91
C ASP A 145 -8.12 -3.42 -27.66
N ALA A 146 -8.36 -2.13 -27.88
CA ALA A 146 -8.52 -1.15 -26.80
C ALA A 146 -9.68 -1.48 -25.86
N GLU A 147 -10.74 -2.12 -26.37
CA GLU A 147 -11.93 -2.49 -25.58
C GLU A 147 -11.61 -3.64 -24.62
N LEU A 148 -10.95 -4.70 -25.12
CA LEU A 148 -10.53 -5.85 -24.31
C LEU A 148 -9.56 -5.43 -23.20
N LEU A 149 -8.61 -4.55 -23.53
CA LEU A 149 -7.67 -4.02 -22.55
C LEU A 149 -8.33 -3.10 -21.53
N SER A 150 -9.37 -2.37 -21.90
CA SER A 150 -10.11 -1.53 -20.98
C SER A 150 -10.81 -2.36 -19.91
N GLU A 151 -11.46 -3.46 -20.31
CA GLU A 151 -12.12 -4.39 -19.39
C GLU A 151 -11.12 -5.08 -18.45
N ALA A 152 -9.97 -5.51 -18.98
CA ALA A 152 -8.96 -6.22 -18.20
C ALA A 152 -8.17 -5.30 -17.23
N THR A 153 -7.78 -4.10 -17.69
CA THR A 153 -6.86 -3.22 -16.92
C THR A 153 -7.56 -2.10 -16.15
N GLY A 154 -8.84 -1.84 -16.44
CA GLY A 154 -9.59 -0.70 -15.91
C GLY A 154 -9.07 0.65 -16.40
N ILE A 155 -8.38 0.68 -17.54
CA ILE A 155 -7.87 1.91 -18.17
C ILE A 155 -8.90 2.41 -19.19
N SER A 156 -9.09 3.73 -19.29
CA SER A 156 -10.00 4.32 -20.27
C SER A 156 -9.60 3.97 -21.71
N VAL A 157 -10.58 3.55 -22.52
CA VAL A 157 -10.44 3.23 -23.96
C VAL A 157 -9.67 4.29 -24.74
N GLN A 158 -9.93 5.58 -24.49
CA GLN A 158 -9.24 6.69 -25.17
C GLN A 158 -7.72 6.74 -24.95
N LYS A 159 -7.26 6.32 -23.77
CA LYS A 159 -5.82 6.26 -23.47
C LYS A 159 -5.17 5.07 -24.16
N LEU A 160 -5.83 3.92 -24.09
CA LEU A 160 -5.40 2.70 -24.76
C LEU A 160 -5.32 2.90 -26.27
N SER A 161 -6.31 3.53 -26.89
CA SER A 161 -6.30 3.80 -28.33
C SER A 161 -5.15 4.72 -28.75
N SER A 162 -4.83 5.74 -27.95
CA SER A 162 -3.65 6.59 -28.16
C SER A 162 -2.36 5.77 -28.13
N TRP A 163 -2.19 4.91 -27.13
CA TRP A 163 -0.97 4.11 -26.97
C TRP A 163 -0.86 3.00 -28.03
N ILE A 164 -1.97 2.38 -28.44
CA ILE A 164 -2.01 1.40 -29.53
C ILE A 164 -1.62 2.07 -30.85
N ASN A 165 -2.11 3.28 -31.12
CA ASN A 165 -1.76 4.01 -32.33
C ASN A 165 -0.27 4.42 -32.35
N GLU A 166 0.25 4.88 -31.21
CA GLU A 166 1.68 5.21 -31.05
C GLU A 166 2.54 3.94 -31.19
N ALA A 167 2.11 2.83 -30.61
CA ALA A 167 2.76 1.53 -30.75
C ALA A 167 2.80 1.08 -32.22
N LYS A 168 1.69 1.19 -32.96
CA LYS A 168 1.62 0.89 -34.40
C LYS A 168 2.59 1.76 -35.22
N GLN A 169 2.78 3.02 -34.85
CA GLN A 169 3.75 3.90 -35.50
C GLN A 169 5.18 3.42 -35.25
N LEU A 170 5.54 3.11 -34.00
CA LEU A 170 6.88 2.63 -33.64
C LEU A 170 7.22 1.28 -34.29
N VAL A 171 6.25 0.37 -34.39
CA VAL A 171 6.43 -0.91 -35.09
C VAL A 171 6.64 -0.69 -36.60
N LYS A 172 5.94 0.29 -37.18
CA LYS A 172 6.10 0.64 -38.61
C LYS A 172 7.45 1.30 -38.89
N GLU A 173 7.97 2.12 -37.98
CA GLU A 173 9.27 2.78 -38.12
C GLU A 173 10.47 1.83 -37.95
N LYS A 174 10.27 0.70 -37.27
CA LYS A 174 11.29 -0.34 -37.08
C LYS A 174 11.37 -1.36 -38.23
N LYS A 175 10.40 -1.38 -39.15
CA LYS A 175 10.35 -2.25 -40.33
C LYS A 175 10.97 -1.55 -41.54
#